data_AF-A0AAD6WEQ2-F1
#
_entry.id   AF-A0AAD6WEQ2-F1
#
_cell.length_a   1.000
_cell.length_b   1.000
_cell.length_c   1.000
_cell.angle_alpha   90.00
_cell.angle_beta   90.00
_cell.angle_gamma   90.00
#
_symmetry.space_group_name_H-M   'P 1'
#
loop_
_entity.id
_entity.type
_entity.pdbx_description
1 polymer ?
#
loop_
_entity_poly.entity_id
_entity_poly.type
_entity_poly.pdbx_seq_one_letter_code
_entity_poly.pdbx_strand_id
1 'polypeptide(L)'
;MGRAKKGPKFAKMKKMITSRAIKQHKEEVLNPKKKDLSLEKLPRNVPQVSSALFFSYNTALGPPYRVLVDTNFINFSIQNKLDLEKAMLDCLYAKCTPCITDCVMAELEKLGQKYRVALRIAKDPRFERLPCIHKGTYADDCIVERVTNVQI
;
A
#
# COMPACT_ATOMS: atom_id res chain seq x y z
N MET A 1 -48.97 -19.83 -33.45
CA MET A 1 -49.20 -18.42 -33.86
C MET A 1 -47.92 -17.62 -33.64
N GLY A 2 -47.22 -17.22 -34.71
CA GLY A 2 -45.95 -16.48 -34.62
C GLY A 2 -46.18 -14.98 -34.42
N ARG A 3 -45.52 -14.37 -33.44
CA ARG A 3 -45.63 -12.92 -33.13
C ARG A 3 -45.18 -12.06 -34.34
N ALA A 4 -45.93 -11.01 -34.62
CA ALA A 4 -45.63 -10.07 -35.70
C ALA A 4 -44.26 -9.41 -35.53
N LYS A 5 -43.46 -9.38 -36.61
CA LYS A 5 -42.14 -8.74 -36.61
C LYS A 5 -42.29 -7.22 -36.53
N LYS A 6 -41.55 -6.58 -35.61
CA LYS A 6 -41.51 -5.12 -35.47
C LYS A 6 -40.99 -4.49 -36.76
N GLY A 7 -41.76 -3.59 -37.35
CA GLY A 7 -41.40 -2.87 -38.57
C GLY A 7 -40.17 -1.96 -38.40
N PRO A 8 -39.51 -1.58 -39.50
CA PRO A 8 -38.35 -0.69 -39.47
C PRO A 8 -38.74 0.69 -38.93
N LYS A 9 -37.88 1.27 -38.09
CA LYS A 9 -38.07 2.63 -37.57
C LYS A 9 -37.58 3.64 -38.61
N PHE A 10 -38.45 4.53 -39.06
CA PHE A 10 -38.10 5.64 -39.96
C PHE A 10 -37.19 6.66 -39.25
N ALA A 11 -36.28 7.29 -40.00
CA ALA A 11 -35.32 8.30 -39.53
C ALA A 11 -34.40 7.88 -38.36
N LYS A 12 -33.94 6.62 -38.34
CA LYS A 12 -32.99 6.14 -37.33
C LYS A 12 -31.58 6.69 -37.60
N MET A 13 -31.19 7.76 -36.91
CA MET A 13 -29.84 8.32 -36.97
C MET A 13 -28.86 7.57 -36.06
N LYS A 14 -27.57 7.58 -36.42
CA LYS A 14 -26.48 7.11 -35.55
C LYS A 14 -26.40 8.04 -34.34
N LYS A 15 -26.34 7.48 -33.11
CA LYS A 15 -26.20 8.29 -31.89
C LYS A 15 -24.89 9.09 -31.97
N MET A 16 -25.00 10.40 -32.12
CA MET A 16 -23.88 11.34 -32.01
C MET A 16 -23.82 11.89 -30.58
N ILE A 17 -22.61 12.23 -30.15
CA ILE A 17 -22.37 12.84 -28.85
C ILE A 17 -23.10 14.19 -28.84
N THR A 18 -24.01 14.37 -27.89
CA THR A 18 -24.79 15.60 -27.78
C THR A 18 -23.99 16.67 -27.05
N SER A 19 -24.21 17.94 -27.41
CA SER A 19 -23.59 19.08 -26.73
C SER A 19 -23.88 19.13 -25.23
N ARG A 20 -25.02 18.56 -24.79
CA ARG A 20 -25.37 18.39 -23.37
C ARG A 20 -24.47 17.39 -22.65
N ALA A 21 -24.16 16.25 -23.26
CA ALA A 21 -23.26 15.26 -22.68
C ALA A 21 -21.83 15.81 -22.54
N ILE A 22 -21.37 16.61 -23.51
CA ILE A 22 -20.07 17.28 -23.46
C ILE A 22 -20.04 18.30 -22.32
N LYS A 23 -21.10 19.11 -22.16
CA LYS A 23 -21.21 20.07 -21.06
C LYS A 23 -21.25 19.39 -19.69
N GLN A 24 -21.97 18.28 -19.54
CA GLN A 24 -22.04 17.52 -18.29
C GLN A 24 -20.68 16.93 -17.91
N HIS A 25 -19.99 16.28 -18.84
CA HIS A 25 -18.62 15.79 -18.60
C HIS A 25 -17.66 16.93 -18.27
N LYS A 26 -17.80 18.06 -18.96
CA LYS A 26 -16.98 19.24 -18.70
C LYS A 26 -17.26 19.81 -17.31
N GLU A 27 -18.52 19.89 -16.88
CA GLU A 27 -18.92 20.34 -15.54
C GLU A 27 -18.51 19.36 -14.43
N GLU A 28 -18.51 18.05 -14.68
CA GLU A 28 -18.07 17.04 -13.69
C GLU A 28 -16.54 17.03 -13.52
N VAL A 29 -15.80 17.23 -14.60
CA VAL A 29 -14.33 17.29 -14.58
C VAL A 29 -13.81 18.66 -14.09
N LEU A 30 -14.51 19.75 -14.41
CA LEU A 30 -14.08 21.14 -14.10
C LEU A 30 -14.76 21.77 -12.89
N ASN A 31 -15.71 21.13 -12.19
CA ASN A 31 -16.20 21.66 -10.90
C ASN A 31 -15.45 21.04 -9.71
N PRO A 32 -14.36 21.65 -9.22
CA PRO A 32 -13.82 21.33 -7.91
C PRO A 32 -14.83 21.62 -6.78
N LYS A 33 -15.74 22.59 -6.98
CA LYS A 33 -16.68 23.10 -5.97
C LYS A 33 -17.74 22.11 -5.48
N LYS A 34 -18.06 21.04 -6.25
CA LYS A 34 -18.96 19.98 -5.77
C LYS A 34 -18.28 19.04 -4.76
N LYS A 35 -16.96 18.90 -4.82
CA LYS A 35 -16.20 18.16 -3.80
C LYS A 35 -16.12 18.97 -2.50
N ASP A 36 -16.00 20.29 -2.60
CA ASP A 36 -15.84 21.16 -1.43
C ASP A 36 -17.06 21.15 -0.49
N LEU A 37 -18.28 21.18 -1.02
CA LEU A 37 -19.52 21.13 -0.23
C LEU A 37 -19.73 19.81 0.54
N SER A 38 -19.15 18.71 0.05
CA SER A 38 -19.13 17.43 0.77
C SER A 38 -18.03 17.37 1.83
N LEU A 39 -16.94 18.10 1.63
CA LEU A 39 -15.80 18.15 2.56
C LEU A 39 -16.14 19.00 3.80
N GLU A 40 -16.92 20.07 3.65
CA GLU A 40 -17.34 20.93 4.77
C GLU A 40 -18.27 20.24 5.79
N LYS A 41 -18.94 19.16 5.39
CA LYS A 41 -19.81 18.36 6.29
C LYS A 41 -19.08 17.19 6.95
N LEU A 42 -17.80 16.97 6.66
CA LEU A 42 -17.05 15.90 7.30
C LEU A 42 -16.66 16.31 8.73
N PRO A 43 -16.81 15.41 9.72
CA PRO A 43 -16.27 15.68 11.05
C PRO A 43 -14.76 15.88 10.95
N ARG A 44 -14.23 16.86 11.69
CA ARG A 44 -12.79 17.12 11.77
C ARG A 44 -12.10 15.91 12.37
N ASN A 45 -11.48 15.08 11.54
CA ASN A 45 -10.69 13.95 12.01
C ASN A 45 -9.31 14.46 12.45
N VAL A 46 -9.17 14.78 13.74
CA VAL A 46 -7.87 15.03 14.35
C VAL A 46 -7.34 13.68 14.83
N PRO A 47 -6.23 13.17 14.25
CA PRO A 47 -5.66 11.91 14.70
C PRO A 47 -5.25 12.05 16.17
N GLN A 48 -5.69 11.10 17.01
CA GLN A 48 -5.26 11.03 18.40
C GLN A 48 -3.84 10.44 18.45
N VAL A 49 -3.00 11.00 19.31
CA VAL A 49 -1.67 10.43 19.59
C VAL A 49 -1.87 9.14 20.39
N SER A 50 -1.10 8.08 20.08
CA SER A 50 -1.20 6.83 20.83
C SER A 50 -0.85 6.98 22.30
N SER A 51 -1.53 6.19 23.12
CA SER A 51 -1.27 6.03 24.55
C SER A 51 0.09 5.40 24.86
N ALA A 52 0.72 4.74 23.88
CA ALA A 52 2.05 4.14 24.04
C ALA A 52 3.20 5.18 24.02
N LEU A 53 2.92 6.41 23.59
CA LEU A 53 3.92 7.46 23.52
C LEU A 53 3.91 8.30 24.80
N PHE A 54 5.00 8.22 25.55
CA PHE A 54 5.34 9.19 26.58
C PHE A 54 6.18 10.31 25.93
N PHE A 55 5.53 11.42 25.56
CA PHE A 55 6.10 12.45 24.68
C PHE A 55 6.57 11.83 23.34
N SER A 56 7.89 11.79 23.11
CA SER A 56 8.50 11.17 21.94
C SER A 56 9.02 9.75 22.18
N TYR A 57 8.93 9.25 23.43
CA TYR A 57 9.42 7.92 23.80
C TYR A 57 8.28 6.91 23.69
N ASN A 58 8.46 5.88 22.87
CA ASN A 58 7.49 4.79 22.75
C ASN A 58 7.78 3.72 23.81
N THR A 59 6.88 3.58 24.79
CA THR A 59 7.00 2.58 25.87
C THR A 59 6.55 1.17 25.45
N ALA A 60 5.90 1.02 24.29
CA ALA A 60 5.46 -0.28 23.78
C ALA A 60 6.59 -1.10 23.13
N LEU A 61 7.72 -0.44 22.80
CA LEU A 61 8.89 -1.10 22.25
C LEU A 61 9.61 -1.91 23.33
N GLY A 62 9.35 -3.21 23.36
CA GLY A 62 10.04 -4.16 24.22
C GLY A 62 10.41 -5.45 23.48
N PRO A 63 11.34 -6.25 24.03
CA PRO A 63 11.67 -7.55 23.46
C PRO A 63 10.49 -8.53 23.61
N PRO A 64 10.17 -9.36 22.59
CA PRO A 64 10.86 -9.50 21.32
C PRO A 64 10.54 -8.38 20.31
N TYR A 65 11.58 -7.77 19.74
CA TYR A 65 11.41 -6.69 18.77
C TYR A 65 10.92 -7.23 17.42
N ARG A 66 9.93 -6.56 16.85
CA ARG A 66 9.46 -6.80 15.49
C ARG A 66 10.03 -5.73 14.57
N VAL A 67 10.91 -6.13 13.66
CA VAL A 67 11.60 -5.18 12.79
C VAL A 67 11.10 -5.33 11.37
N LEU A 68 10.51 -4.27 10.82
CA LEU A 68 10.12 -4.23 9.40
C LEU A 68 11.37 -4.10 8.54
N VAL A 69 11.49 -4.96 7.53
CA VAL A 69 12.63 -5.00 6.62
C VAL A 69 12.22 -4.55 5.22
N ASP A 70 13.02 -3.67 4.64
CA ASP A 70 12.85 -3.14 3.28
C ASP A 70 13.80 -3.80 2.26
N THR A 71 13.49 -3.67 0.96
CA THR A 71 14.28 -4.21 -0.16
C THR A 71 15.71 -3.70 -0.16
N ASN A 72 15.90 -2.41 0.12
CA ASN A 72 17.23 -1.80 0.11
C ASN A 72 18.10 -2.34 1.26
N PHE A 73 17.48 -2.55 2.43
CA PHE A 73 18.16 -3.13 3.58
C PHE A 73 18.65 -4.56 3.30
N ILE A 74 17.82 -5.37 2.62
CA ILE A 74 18.20 -6.73 2.20
C ILE A 74 19.37 -6.67 1.21
N ASN A 75 19.33 -5.75 0.24
CA ASN A 75 20.39 -5.60 -0.75
C ASN A 75 21.74 -5.22 -0.11
N PHE A 76 21.73 -4.26 0.82
CA PHE A 76 22.93 -3.87 1.57
C PHE A 76 23.45 -4.99 2.46
N SER A 77 22.56 -5.75 3.11
CA SER A 77 22.95 -6.89 3.94
C SER A 77 23.67 -7.97 3.13
N ILE A 78 23.21 -8.22 1.90
CA ILE A 78 23.87 -9.18 0.99
C ILE A 78 25.23 -8.66 0.52
N GLN A 79 25.32 -7.38 0.17
CA GLN A 79 26.60 -6.77 -0.23
C GLN A 79 27.65 -6.88 0.87
N ASN A 80 27.24 -6.66 2.13
CA ASN A 80 28.09 -6.75 3.31
C ASN A 80 28.25 -8.17 3.88
N LYS A 81 27.59 -9.17 3.27
CA LYS A 81 27.60 -10.58 3.70
C LYS A 81 27.13 -10.76 5.16
N LEU A 82 26.14 -9.98 5.58
CA LEU A 82 25.56 -10.04 6.92
C LEU A 82 24.37 -10.99 6.94
N ASP A 83 24.31 -11.82 7.97
CA ASP A 83 23.14 -12.63 8.30
C ASP A 83 22.15 -11.77 9.10
N LEU A 84 20.99 -11.48 8.53
CA LEU A 84 20.02 -10.50 9.04
C LEU A 84 19.59 -10.78 10.48
N GLU A 85 19.30 -12.03 10.81
CA GLU A 85 18.81 -12.42 12.15
C GLU A 85 19.89 -12.23 13.22
N LYS A 86 21.12 -12.67 12.94
CA LYS A 86 22.25 -12.53 13.87
C LYS A 86 22.66 -11.08 14.02
N ALA A 87 22.76 -10.34 12.91
CA ALA A 87 23.13 -8.93 12.93
C ALA A 87 22.11 -8.09 13.72
N MET A 88 20.82 -8.41 13.64
CA MET A 88 19.79 -7.75 14.46
C MET A 88 19.92 -8.08 15.94
N LEU A 89 20.21 -9.35 16.28
CA LEU A 89 20.42 -9.77 17.67
C LEU A 89 21.64 -9.08 18.28
N ASP A 90 22.76 -9.03 17.54
CA ASP A 90 24.00 -8.38 17.99
C ASP A 90 23.85 -6.85 18.11
N CYS A 91 22.98 -6.23 17.30
CA CYS A 91 22.73 -4.79 17.33
C CYS A 91 21.83 -4.37 18.50
N LEU A 92 20.73 -5.10 18.72
CA LEU A 92 19.71 -4.75 19.73
C LEU A 92 19.90 -5.47 21.06
N TYR A 93 20.83 -6.44 21.14
CA TYR A 93 21.07 -7.31 22.29
C TYR A 93 19.80 -8.01 22.81
N ALA A 94 18.86 -8.28 21.91
CA ALA A 94 17.55 -8.80 22.22
C ALA A 94 17.04 -9.72 21.11
N LYS A 95 16.06 -10.57 21.43
CA LYS A 95 15.40 -11.41 20.44
C LYS A 95 14.64 -10.53 19.43
N CYS A 96 14.98 -10.66 18.17
CA CYS A 96 14.35 -9.91 17.08
C CYS A 96 13.68 -10.87 16.10
N THR A 97 12.46 -10.55 15.70
CA THR A 97 11.74 -11.23 14.62
C THR A 97 11.68 -10.28 13.44
N PRO A 98 12.42 -10.56 12.35
CA PRO A 98 12.36 -9.73 11.16
C PRO A 98 11.05 -10.00 10.40
N CYS A 99 10.36 -8.93 10.03
CA CYS A 99 9.07 -8.98 9.35
C CYS A 99 9.19 -8.38 7.95
N ILE A 100 8.65 -9.07 6.94
CA ILE A 100 8.65 -8.63 5.53
C ILE A 100 7.21 -8.43 5.08
N THR A 101 6.95 -7.34 4.37
CA THR A 101 5.63 -7.05 3.80
C THR A 101 5.50 -7.63 2.39
N ASP A 102 4.28 -7.95 1.97
CA ASP A 102 4.08 -8.48 0.61
C ASP A 102 4.50 -7.49 -0.49
N CYS A 103 4.47 -6.18 -0.23
CA CYS A 103 4.97 -5.17 -1.17
C CYS A 103 6.47 -5.21 -1.36
N VAL A 104 7.24 -5.32 -0.28
CA VAL A 104 8.70 -5.50 -0.33
C VAL A 104 9.02 -6.78 -1.12
N MET A 105 8.23 -7.83 -0.92
CA MET A 105 8.38 -9.07 -1.66
C MET A 105 8.11 -8.89 -3.17
N ALA A 106 7.03 -8.18 -3.52
CA ALA A 106 6.68 -7.88 -4.89
C ALA A 106 7.73 -6.98 -5.59
N GLU A 107 8.33 -6.03 -4.88
CA GLU A 107 9.43 -5.21 -5.40
C GLU A 107 10.69 -6.04 -5.69
N LEU A 108 11.06 -6.96 -4.78
CA LEU A 108 12.16 -7.89 -5.02
C LEU A 108 11.92 -8.79 -6.24
N GLU A 109 10.67 -9.20 -6.47
CA GLU A 109 10.30 -9.97 -7.67
C GLU A 109 10.43 -9.14 -8.95
N LYS A 110 10.10 -7.84 -8.90
CA LYS A 110 10.25 -6.90 -10.03
C LYS A 110 11.71 -6.62 -10.40
N LEU A 111 12.60 -6.61 -9.42
CA LEU A 111 14.04 -6.40 -9.64
C LEU A 111 14.70 -7.54 -10.43
N GLY A 112 14.00 -8.67 -10.60
CA GLY A 112 14.34 -9.72 -11.57
C GLY A 112 15.46 -10.67 -11.12
N GLN A 113 16.11 -11.32 -12.10
CA GLN A 113 17.00 -12.46 -11.83
C GLN A 113 18.27 -12.11 -11.05
N LYS A 114 18.74 -10.86 -11.14
CA LYS A 114 19.93 -10.38 -10.43
C LYS A 114 19.79 -10.51 -8.91
N TYR A 115 18.57 -10.40 -8.40
CA TYR A 115 18.26 -10.41 -6.97
C TYR A 115 17.65 -11.75 -6.50
N ARG A 116 17.90 -12.85 -7.23
CA ARG A 116 17.42 -14.19 -6.84
C ARG A 116 17.90 -14.65 -5.47
N VAL A 117 19.10 -14.24 -5.06
CA VAL A 117 19.64 -14.55 -3.73
C VAL A 117 18.83 -13.82 -2.66
N ALA A 118 18.55 -12.53 -2.85
CA ALA A 118 17.71 -11.74 -1.96
C ALA A 118 16.31 -12.34 -1.84
N LEU A 119 15.72 -12.76 -2.96
CA LEU A 119 14.41 -13.42 -2.98
C LEU A 119 14.40 -14.74 -2.19
N ARG A 120 15.49 -15.52 -2.21
CA ARG A 120 15.58 -16.76 -1.42
C ARG A 120 15.64 -16.45 0.08
N ILE A 121 16.47 -15.49 0.46
CA ILE A 121 16.61 -15.05 1.87
C ILE A 121 15.28 -14.51 2.39
N ALA A 122 14.60 -13.65 1.62
CA ALA A 122 13.29 -13.11 2.00
C ALA A 122 12.19 -14.19 2.11
N LYS A 123 12.38 -15.37 1.50
CA LYS A 123 11.45 -16.49 1.60
C LYS A 123 11.73 -17.41 2.79
N ASP A 124 12.81 -17.20 3.54
CA ASP A 124 13.16 -18.05 4.67
C ASP A 124 12.08 -18.01 5.76
N PRO A 125 11.79 -19.14 6.41
CA PRO A 125 10.71 -19.26 7.41
C PRO A 125 10.98 -18.50 8.70
N ARG A 126 12.19 -17.98 8.89
CA ARG A 126 12.59 -17.13 10.02
C ARG A 126 12.00 -15.73 9.93
N PHE A 127 11.64 -15.29 8.72
CA PHE A 127 10.97 -14.03 8.48
C PHE A 127 9.46 -14.17 8.63
N GLU A 128 8.84 -13.30 9.42
CA GLU A 128 7.39 -13.21 9.53
C GLU A 128 6.85 -12.43 8.32
N ARG A 129 5.93 -13.03 7.57
CA ARG A 129 5.30 -12.35 6.42
C ARG A 129 4.05 -11.62 6.87
N LEU A 130 3.98 -10.33 6.56
CA LEU A 130 2.87 -9.47 6.92
C LEU A 130 2.06 -9.09 5.67
N PRO A 131 0.82 -9.61 5.53
CA PRO A 131 0.01 -9.35 4.36
C PRO A 131 -0.37 -7.88 4.27
N CYS A 132 -0.41 -7.32 3.08
CA CYS A 132 -0.77 -5.92 2.87
C CYS A 132 -2.01 -5.78 1.97
N ILE A 133 -2.93 -4.88 2.34
CA ILE A 133 -4.24 -4.73 1.69
C ILE A 133 -4.32 -3.33 1.06
N HIS A 134 -3.41 -3.02 0.14
CA HIS A 134 -3.44 -1.75 -0.58
C HIS A 134 -3.19 -1.98 -2.07
N LYS A 135 -3.62 -1.01 -2.88
CA LYS A 135 -3.50 -1.08 -4.33
C LYS A 135 -2.15 -0.50 -4.73
N GLY A 136 -1.30 -1.33 -5.30
CA GLY A 136 0.06 -0.96 -5.67
C GLY A 136 1.06 -1.87 -4.97
N THR A 137 2.34 -1.65 -5.22
CA THR A 137 3.42 -2.41 -4.59
C THR A 137 4.53 -1.47 -4.12
N TYR A 138 4.19 -0.24 -3.78
CA TYR A 138 5.18 0.73 -3.35
C TYR A 138 5.45 0.51 -1.85
N ALA A 139 6.62 -0.03 -1.53
CA ALA A 139 6.93 -0.48 -0.18
C ALA A 139 7.00 0.67 0.82
N ASP A 140 7.56 1.82 0.43
CA ASP A 140 7.74 2.96 1.34
C ASP A 140 6.41 3.44 1.92
N ASP A 141 5.40 3.67 1.07
CA ASP A 141 4.07 4.12 1.50
C ASP A 141 3.43 3.09 2.44
N CYS A 142 3.57 1.79 2.12
CA CYS A 142 3.06 0.72 2.96
C CYS A 142 3.74 0.69 4.33
N ILE A 143 5.06 0.90 4.39
CA ILE A 143 5.82 0.87 5.65
C ILE A 143 5.43 2.08 6.49
N VAL A 144 5.39 3.27 5.90
CA VAL A 144 5.00 4.51 6.59
C VAL A 144 3.57 4.41 7.14
N GLU A 145 2.62 3.95 6.32
CA GLU A 145 1.23 3.78 6.76
C GLU A 145 1.13 2.75 7.88
N ARG A 146 1.88 1.64 7.80
CA ARG A 146 1.87 0.60 8.83
C ARG A 146 2.46 1.09 10.14
N VAL A 147 3.58 1.81 10.12
CA VAL A 147 4.22 2.38 11.34
C VAL A 147 3.36 3.51 11.94
N THR A 148 2.66 4.26 11.09
CA THR A 148 1.77 5.34 11.55
C THR A 148 0.52 4.77 12.23
N ASN A 149 -0.08 3.71 11.67
CA ASN A 149 -1.30 3.10 12.18
C ASN A 149 -1.06 2.14 13.35
N VAL A 150 0.00 1.33 13.24
CA VAL A 150 0.47 0.45 14.30
C VAL A 150 1.74 1.10 14.82
N GLN A 151 1.60 1.94 15.85
CA GLN A 151 2.75 2.39 16.61
C GLN A 151 3.30 1.19 17.38
N ILE A 152 4.14 0.41 16.68
CA ILE A 152 5.00 -0.64 17.22
C ILE A 152 6.04 0.05 18.10
#